data_AF-A0A6H1NIL3-F1
#
_entry.id   AF-A0A6H1NIL3-F1
#
_cell.length_a   1.000
_cell.length_b   1.000
_cell.length_c   1.000
_cell.angle_alpha   90.00
_cell.angle_beta   90.00
_cell.angle_gamma   90.00
#
_symmetry.space_group_name_H-M   'P 1'
#
loop_
_entity.id
_entity.type
_entity.pdbx_description
1 polymer ?
#
loop_
_entity_poly.entity_id
_entity_poly.type
_entity_poly.pdbx_seq_one_letter_code
_entity_poly.pdbx_strand_id
1 'polypeptide(L)'
;MKLAGNRVAQLAAVAVSTLSLGTIVASAAPAVAQPPICGESDCPSLTPAGLSASQGTLNVTDLQLENLTATATDIRTGRPLVGALIRFYTSGGRLLGQAYTNYNGIAGITASENFGPGTIQELLNGYDAVLVGDGVHTPATAHAPITIGTDCPTTPASDRRLKCAVVPVDWSR
;
A
#
# COMPACT_ATOMS: atom_id res chain seq x y z
N MET A 1 43.47 -16.07 -34.27
CA MET A 1 43.89 -16.48 -32.92
C MET A 1 42.65 -16.56 -32.05
N LYS A 2 42.17 -17.78 -31.81
CA LYS A 2 42.12 -18.48 -30.50
C LYS A 2 41.06 -17.93 -29.52
N LEU A 3 40.06 -18.79 -29.28
CA LEU A 3 38.97 -18.70 -28.31
C LEU A 3 39.48 -18.66 -26.86
N ALA A 4 38.75 -17.96 -25.99
CA ALA A 4 38.44 -18.33 -24.59
C ALA A 4 37.31 -17.36 -24.16
N GLY A 5 36.09 -17.74 -23.77
CA GLY A 5 35.67 -18.94 -23.06
C GLY A 5 35.77 -18.67 -21.56
N ASN A 6 34.65 -18.41 -20.88
CA ASN A 6 34.39 -18.97 -19.55
C ASN A 6 32.91 -18.87 -19.20
N ARG A 7 32.32 -20.06 -19.08
CA ARG A 7 31.01 -20.38 -18.53
C ARG A 7 31.17 -20.59 -17.02
N VAL A 8 30.21 -20.12 -16.21
CA VAL A 8 29.98 -20.65 -14.86
C VAL A 8 28.45 -20.75 -14.72
N ALA A 9 27.91 -21.89 -15.14
CA ALA A 9 27.50 -23.00 -14.29
C ALA A 9 26.10 -22.76 -13.71
N GLN A 10 25.11 -23.15 -14.49
CA GLN A 10 23.74 -23.38 -14.03
C GLN A 10 23.76 -24.59 -13.09
N LEU A 11 23.43 -24.37 -11.82
CA LEU A 11 23.20 -25.46 -10.87
C LEU A 11 21.82 -26.05 -11.16
N ALA A 12 21.80 -27.19 -11.86
CA ALA A 12 20.64 -28.04 -11.97
C ALA A 12 20.45 -28.78 -10.64
N ALA A 13 19.37 -28.47 -9.91
CA ALA A 13 18.96 -29.23 -8.75
C ALA A 13 18.43 -30.59 -9.20
N VAL A 14 19.06 -31.66 -8.71
CA VAL A 14 18.63 -33.05 -8.90
C VAL A 14 17.40 -33.29 -8.02
N ALA A 15 16.23 -33.46 -8.64
CA ALA A 15 15.02 -33.91 -7.96
C ALA A 15 15.11 -35.43 -7.73
N VAL A 16 15.27 -35.83 -6.46
CA VAL A 16 15.10 -37.23 -6.04
C VAL A 16 13.61 -37.43 -5.76
N SER A 17 12.90 -38.07 -6.69
CA SER A 17 11.49 -38.41 -6.55
C SER A 17 11.34 -39.81 -5.96
N THR A 18 11.12 -39.88 -4.64
CA THR A 18 10.51 -41.07 -4.02
C THR A 18 9.00 -40.95 -4.18
N LEU A 19 8.40 -41.84 -4.97
CA LEU A 19 6.95 -42.00 -5.08
C LEU A 19 6.38 -42.47 -3.73
N SER A 20 5.59 -41.62 -3.08
CA SER A 20 4.57 -42.06 -2.13
C SER A 20 3.19 -41.67 -2.67
N LEU A 21 2.31 -42.68 -2.78
CA LEU A 21 0.91 -42.52 -3.12
C LEU A 21 0.17 -41.91 -1.94
N GLY A 22 -0.26 -40.66 -2.08
CA GLY A 22 -1.10 -39.95 -1.12
C GLY A 22 -1.52 -38.59 -1.66
N THR A 23 -2.59 -38.56 -2.45
CA THR A 23 -3.13 -37.31 -3.02
C THR A 23 -3.81 -36.48 -1.93
N ILE A 24 -3.08 -35.53 -1.37
CA ILE A 24 -3.64 -34.31 -0.77
C ILE A 24 -3.28 -33.18 -1.72
N VAL A 25 -4.29 -32.59 -2.37
CA VAL A 25 -4.09 -31.40 -3.19
C VAL A 25 -3.87 -30.23 -2.23
N ALA A 26 -2.61 -29.93 -1.92
CA ALA A 26 -2.26 -28.70 -1.24
C ALA A 26 -2.51 -27.54 -2.22
N SER A 27 -3.53 -26.73 -1.94
CA SER A 27 -3.74 -25.45 -2.60
C SER A 27 -2.48 -24.59 -2.42
N ALA A 28 -1.84 -24.22 -3.53
CA ALA A 28 -0.73 -23.29 -3.52
C ALA A 28 -1.25 -21.91 -3.07
N ALA A 29 -1.08 -21.59 -1.79
CA ALA A 29 -1.20 -20.22 -1.31
C ALA A 29 -0.14 -19.35 -2.02
N PRO A 30 -0.45 -18.08 -2.35
CA PRO A 30 0.58 -17.17 -2.85
C PRO A 30 1.69 -17.09 -1.81
N ALA A 31 2.94 -17.23 -2.26
CA ALA A 31 4.11 -17.10 -1.41
C ALA A 31 4.13 -15.68 -0.82
N VAL A 32 3.62 -15.55 0.41
CA VAL A 32 3.89 -14.39 1.24
C VAL A 32 5.41 -14.38 1.40
N ALA A 33 6.07 -13.34 0.86
CA ALA A 33 7.51 -13.20 0.97
C ALA A 33 7.88 -13.37 2.45
N GLN A 34 8.59 -14.46 2.76
CA GLN A 34 9.02 -14.72 4.13
C GLN A 34 9.85 -13.51 4.57
N PRO A 35 9.53 -12.89 5.73
CA PRO A 35 10.41 -11.86 6.27
C PRO A 35 11.81 -12.48 6.42
N PRO A 36 12.89 -11.73 6.14
CA PRO A 36 14.23 -12.27 6.18
C PRO A 36 14.47 -12.97 7.53
N ILE A 37 14.71 -14.28 7.48
CA ILE A 37 15.05 -15.08 8.65
C ILE A 37 16.49 -14.70 8.99
N CYS A 38 16.65 -13.72 9.89
CA CYS A 38 17.95 -13.43 10.46
C CYS A 38 18.43 -14.65 11.25
N GLY A 39 19.67 -15.08 11.02
CA GLY A 39 20.38 -15.96 11.95
C GLY A 39 20.57 -15.27 13.30
N GLU A 40 20.71 -16.04 14.37
CA GLU A 40 20.72 -15.63 15.79
C GLU A 40 21.81 -14.60 16.17
N SER A 41 22.66 -14.15 15.25
CA SER A 41 23.85 -13.34 15.55
C SER A 41 24.00 -12.02 14.78
N ASP A 42 23.27 -11.80 13.67
CA ASP A 42 23.53 -10.65 12.77
C ASP A 42 22.25 -10.02 12.21
N CYS A 43 21.23 -9.88 13.04
CA CYS A 43 20.12 -8.99 12.72
C CYS A 43 20.54 -7.58 13.17
N PRO A 44 20.84 -6.62 12.27
CA PRO A 44 21.01 -5.24 12.69
C PRO A 44 19.74 -4.85 13.43
N SER A 45 19.88 -4.40 14.68
CA SER A 45 18.75 -4.00 15.50
C SER A 45 18.14 -2.73 14.87
N LEU A 46 17.24 -2.93 13.92
CA LEU A 46 16.51 -1.85 13.27
C LEU A 46 15.71 -1.10 14.33
N THR A 47 15.66 0.21 14.18
CA THR A 47 14.84 1.06 15.04
C THR A 47 13.37 0.88 14.65
N PRO A 48 12.46 0.60 15.59
CA PRO A 48 11.05 0.46 15.27
C PRO A 48 10.47 1.76 14.68
N ALA A 49 9.83 1.66 13.51
CA ALA A 49 9.07 2.76 12.91
C ALA A 49 7.57 2.63 13.18
N GLY A 50 6.95 3.76 13.45
CA GLY A 50 5.51 3.95 13.50
C GLY A 50 5.03 4.47 12.16
N LEU A 51 3.86 4.01 11.75
CA LEU A 51 3.20 4.49 10.54
C LEU A 51 1.71 4.67 10.85
N SER A 52 1.15 5.80 10.41
CA SER A 52 -0.28 6.09 10.49
C SER A 52 -0.76 6.62 9.15
N ALA A 53 -1.86 6.10 8.64
CA ALA A 53 -2.47 6.53 7.39
C ALA A 53 -3.71 7.38 7.68
N SER A 54 -3.96 8.40 6.86
CA SER A 54 -5.14 9.26 6.97
C SER A 54 -6.22 8.85 5.99
N GLN A 55 -7.48 9.15 6.30
CA GLN A 55 -8.59 8.88 5.39
C GLN A 55 -8.35 9.50 4.01
N GLY A 56 -8.50 8.69 2.96
CA GLY A 56 -8.51 9.13 1.57
C GLY A 56 -9.91 9.47 1.08
N THR A 57 -9.99 10.16 -0.06
CA THR A 57 -11.24 10.52 -0.72
C THR A 57 -11.21 10.14 -2.18
N LEU A 58 -12.27 9.50 -2.66
CA LEU A 58 -12.50 9.26 -4.07
C LEU A 58 -13.44 10.33 -4.63
N ASN A 59 -12.94 11.13 -5.56
CA ASN A 59 -13.72 11.94 -6.46
C ASN A 59 -14.24 11.04 -7.60
N VAL A 60 -15.57 10.86 -7.66
CA VAL A 60 -16.22 9.98 -8.65
C VAL A 60 -16.42 10.68 -10.00
N THR A 61 -16.39 12.01 -10.03
CA THR A 61 -16.49 12.80 -11.27
C THR A 61 -15.25 12.60 -12.13
N ASP A 62 -14.07 12.78 -11.50
CA ASP A 62 -12.78 12.71 -12.17
C ASP A 62 -12.10 11.34 -12.03
N LEU A 63 -12.77 10.39 -11.34
CA LEU A 63 -12.25 9.07 -11.01
C LEU A 63 -10.87 9.16 -10.36
N GLN A 64 -10.72 10.07 -9.38
CA GLN A 64 -9.44 10.41 -8.78
C GLN A 64 -9.46 10.15 -7.27
N LEU A 65 -8.44 9.44 -6.79
CA LEU A 65 -8.13 9.32 -5.37
C LEU A 65 -7.27 10.50 -4.93
N GLU A 66 -7.71 11.10 -3.83
CA GLU A 66 -7.10 12.27 -3.23
C GLU A 66 -6.87 12.04 -1.73
N ASN A 67 -5.98 12.86 -1.17
CA ASN A 67 -5.69 12.86 0.26
C ASN A 67 -5.19 11.50 0.80
N LEU A 68 -4.55 10.68 -0.05
CA LEU A 68 -3.85 9.48 0.39
C LEU A 68 -2.56 9.93 1.07
N THR A 69 -2.51 9.90 2.40
CA THR A 69 -1.35 10.37 3.16
C THR A 69 -1.00 9.43 4.30
N ALA A 70 0.28 9.35 4.59
CA ALA A 70 0.80 8.61 5.73
C ALA A 70 1.90 9.40 6.45
N THR A 71 1.91 9.28 7.78
CA THR A 71 2.89 9.88 8.66
C THR A 71 3.76 8.79 9.27
N ALA A 72 5.07 8.88 9.05
CA ALA A 72 6.05 7.96 9.59
C ALA A 72 6.84 8.62 10.73
N THR A 73 7.02 7.88 11.82
CA THR A 73 7.71 8.34 13.03
C THR A 73 8.68 7.29 13.55
N ASP A 74 9.78 7.72 14.13
CA ASP A 74 10.63 6.86 14.96
C ASP A 74 9.92 6.63 16.29
N ILE A 75 9.60 5.38 16.63
CA ILE A 75 8.87 5.05 17.87
C ILE A 75 9.71 5.35 19.11
N ARG A 76 11.04 5.21 19.04
CA ARG A 76 11.91 5.42 20.19
C ARG A 76 12.06 6.90 20.52
N THR A 77 12.23 7.73 19.49
CA THR A 77 12.50 9.17 19.68
C THR A 77 11.26 10.05 19.54
N GLY A 78 10.19 9.54 18.94
CA GLY A 78 8.97 10.30 18.61
C GLY A 78 9.17 11.29 17.46
N ARG A 79 10.33 11.27 16.77
CA ARG A 79 10.66 12.21 15.70
C ARG A 79 10.09 11.76 14.36
N PRO A 80 9.73 12.70 13.47
CA PRO A 80 9.32 12.35 12.11
C PRO A 80 10.47 11.70 11.33
N LEU A 81 10.16 10.65 10.57
CA LEU A 81 11.12 10.05 9.64
C LEU A 81 11.13 10.85 8.35
N VAL A 82 12.25 11.49 8.02
CA VAL A 82 12.40 12.34 6.82
C VAL A 82 13.07 11.55 5.70
N GLY A 83 12.55 11.66 4.47
CA GLY A 83 13.12 10.98 3.29
C GLY A 83 12.86 9.48 3.23
N ALA A 84 11.91 8.97 4.03
CA ALA A 84 11.52 7.57 4.02
C ALA A 84 10.54 7.28 2.87
N LEU A 85 10.74 6.17 2.16
CA LEU A 85 9.88 5.78 1.04
C LEU A 85 8.61 5.07 1.55
N ILE A 86 7.45 5.65 1.22
CA ILE A 86 6.15 5.05 1.46
C ILE A 86 5.50 4.68 0.13
N ARG A 87 5.01 3.44 0.04
CA ARG A 87 4.21 2.94 -1.08
C ARG A 87 2.77 2.81 -0.66
N PHE A 88 1.87 3.23 -1.52
CA PHE A 88 0.42 3.21 -1.29
C PHE A 88 -0.20 2.15 -2.18
N TYR A 89 -1.01 1.28 -1.58
CA TYR A 89 -1.68 0.17 -2.26
C TYR A 89 -3.17 0.23 -1.99
N THR A 90 -3.98 -0.22 -2.93
CA THR A 90 -5.35 -0.63 -2.62
C THR A 90 -5.33 -1.80 -1.64
N SER A 91 -6.44 -2.05 -0.94
CA SER A 91 -6.57 -3.22 -0.06
C SER A 91 -6.41 -4.57 -0.81
N GLY A 92 -6.61 -4.60 -2.13
CA GLY A 92 -6.40 -5.77 -2.98
C GLY A 92 -4.94 -5.95 -3.43
N GLY A 93 -4.03 -5.06 -3.01
CA GLY A 93 -2.60 -5.14 -3.26
C GLY A 93 -2.11 -4.49 -4.56
N ARG A 94 -2.96 -3.75 -5.28
CA ARG A 94 -2.55 -2.96 -6.46
C ARG A 94 -1.86 -1.68 -6.02
N LEU A 95 -0.69 -1.40 -6.60
CA LEU A 95 0.05 -0.17 -6.32
C LEU A 95 -0.69 1.06 -6.86
N LEU A 96 -0.98 2.02 -5.97
CA LEU A 96 -1.55 3.33 -6.28
C LEU A 96 -0.46 4.36 -6.60
N GLY A 97 0.67 4.27 -5.90
CA GLY A 97 1.80 5.17 -6.08
C GLY A 97 2.79 5.10 -4.92
N GLN A 98 3.76 6.02 -4.92
CA GLN A 98 4.76 6.12 -3.87
C GLN A 98 5.22 7.56 -3.69
N ALA A 99 5.61 7.91 -2.45
CA ALA A 99 6.15 9.22 -2.12
C ALA A 99 7.16 9.11 -0.98
N TYR A 100 8.08 10.08 -0.93
CA TYR A 100 9.03 10.22 0.17
C TYR A 100 8.45 11.14 1.24
N THR A 101 8.71 10.82 2.50
CA THR A 101 8.29 11.67 3.62
C THR A 101 9.05 12.99 3.64
N ASN A 102 8.32 14.08 3.91
CA ASN A 102 8.89 15.42 4.06
C ASN A 102 9.47 15.64 5.48
N TYR A 103 9.85 16.88 5.81
CA TYR A 103 10.40 17.24 7.12
C TYR A 103 9.46 16.98 8.31
N ASN A 104 8.15 16.85 8.07
CA ASN A 104 7.16 16.51 9.09
C ASN A 104 6.87 15.00 9.14
N GLY A 105 7.60 14.18 8.37
CA GLY A 105 7.40 12.74 8.32
C GLY A 105 6.19 12.32 7.46
N ILE A 106 5.65 13.23 6.66
CA ILE A 106 4.42 13.00 5.89
C ILE A 106 4.78 12.71 4.44
N ALA A 107 4.25 11.60 3.90
CA ALA A 107 4.20 11.34 2.46
C ALA A 107 2.75 11.33 2.00
N GLY A 108 2.49 11.79 0.79
CA GLY A 108 1.15 11.77 0.22
C GLY A 108 1.14 11.73 -1.29
N ILE A 109 0.08 11.16 -1.85
CA ILE A 109 -0.13 11.04 -3.29
C ILE A 109 -1.58 11.36 -3.67
N THR A 110 -1.77 11.64 -4.95
CA THR A 110 -3.05 11.47 -5.66
C THR A 110 -2.89 10.36 -6.69
N ALA A 111 -3.95 9.64 -7.01
CA ALA A 111 -3.92 8.55 -7.98
C ALA A 111 -5.18 8.57 -8.85
N SER A 112 -5.02 8.46 -10.17
CA SER A 112 -6.15 8.25 -11.07
C SER A 112 -6.58 6.80 -11.05
N GLU A 113 -7.88 6.57 -10.94
CA GLU A 113 -8.49 5.26 -10.93
C GLU A 113 -9.26 5.00 -12.22
N ASN A 114 -9.25 3.75 -12.66
CA ASN A 114 -10.13 3.29 -13.73
C ASN A 114 -10.94 2.13 -13.16
N PHE A 115 -12.24 2.35 -12.99
CA PHE A 115 -13.13 1.34 -12.43
C PHE A 115 -13.39 0.24 -13.45
N GLY A 116 -12.47 -0.71 -13.53
CA GLY A 116 -12.79 -2.03 -14.04
C GLY A 116 -13.85 -2.71 -13.15
N PRO A 117 -14.47 -3.79 -13.62
CA PRO A 117 -15.39 -4.56 -12.79
C PRO A 117 -14.68 -5.03 -11.51
N GLY A 118 -15.25 -4.70 -10.35
CA GLY A 118 -14.72 -5.07 -9.02
C GLY A 118 -13.86 -4.01 -8.33
N THR A 119 -13.44 -2.95 -9.02
CA THR A 119 -12.52 -1.94 -8.44
C THR A 119 -13.16 -1.11 -7.33
N ILE A 120 -14.47 -0.84 -7.39
CA ILE A 120 -15.16 -0.07 -6.36
C ILE A 120 -15.21 -0.84 -5.04
N GLN A 121 -15.46 -2.15 -5.07
CA GLN A 121 -15.46 -2.96 -3.84
C GLN A 121 -14.09 -2.99 -3.18
N GLU A 122 -13.02 -3.03 -3.98
CA GLU A 122 -11.65 -2.92 -3.49
C GLU A 122 -11.41 -1.57 -2.81
N LEU A 123 -11.78 -0.45 -3.45
CA LEU A 123 -11.56 0.88 -2.88
C LEU A 123 -12.39 1.15 -1.62
N LEU A 124 -13.58 0.56 -1.49
CA LEU A 124 -14.39 0.67 -0.28
C LEU A 124 -13.76 -0.01 0.94
N ASN A 125 -12.86 -0.98 0.71
CA ASN A 125 -12.07 -1.58 1.79
C ASN A 125 -10.91 -0.68 2.20
N GLY A 126 -10.66 0.45 1.54
CA GLY A 126 -9.60 1.39 1.86
C GLY A 126 -8.28 1.14 1.13
N TYR A 127 -7.21 1.67 1.70
CA TYR A 127 -5.86 1.57 1.17
C TYR A 127 -4.84 1.28 2.28
N ASP A 128 -3.72 0.71 1.88
CA ASP A 128 -2.59 0.42 2.76
C ASP A 128 -1.40 1.32 2.38
N ALA A 129 -0.85 2.02 3.36
CA ALA A 129 0.45 2.66 3.27
C ALA A 129 1.52 1.71 3.84
N VAL A 130 2.59 1.50 3.09
CA VAL A 130 3.68 0.60 3.44
C VAL A 130 5.00 1.38 3.42
N LEU A 131 5.62 1.49 4.59
CA LEU A 131 6.99 1.91 4.75
C LEU A 131 7.90 0.72 4.42
N VAL A 132 8.71 0.86 3.37
CA VAL A 132 9.56 -0.24 2.84
C VAL A 132 10.72 -0.58 3.79
N GLY A 133 11.08 0.32 4.70
CA GLY A 133 12.31 0.28 5.49
C GLY A 133 13.48 0.90 4.72
N ASP A 134 14.35 1.60 5.44
CA ASP A 134 15.49 2.35 4.90
C ASP A 134 16.85 1.72 5.29
N GLY A 135 16.82 0.53 5.89
CA GLY A 135 18.00 -0.14 6.45
C GLY A 135 18.39 0.33 7.85
N VAL A 136 17.72 1.34 8.40
CA VAL A 136 17.87 1.84 9.78
C VAL A 136 16.59 1.59 10.59
N HIS A 137 15.44 1.74 9.96
CA HIS A 137 14.12 1.59 10.52
C HIS A 137 13.41 0.33 10.02
N THR A 138 12.59 -0.28 10.86
CA THR A 138 11.78 -1.44 10.49
C THR A 138 10.72 -1.06 9.44
N PRO A 139 10.37 -1.97 8.52
CA PRO A 139 9.16 -1.82 7.71
C PRO A 139 7.92 -1.66 8.59
N ALA A 140 6.91 -0.94 8.10
CA ALA A 140 5.64 -0.72 8.79
C ALA A 140 4.49 -0.59 7.79
N THR A 141 3.29 -0.96 8.20
CA THR A 141 2.08 -0.85 7.38
C THR A 141 0.98 -0.16 8.18
N ALA A 142 0.22 0.71 7.52
CA ALA A 142 -0.94 1.37 8.10
C ALA A 142 -2.11 1.36 7.11
N HIS A 143 -3.28 1.02 7.61
CA HIS A 143 -4.51 0.96 6.83
C HIS A 143 -5.37 2.20 7.05
N ALA A 144 -5.99 2.74 6.01
CA ALA A 144 -6.96 3.82 6.13
C ALA A 144 -8.12 3.68 5.14
N PRO A 145 -9.33 4.14 5.53
CA PRO A 145 -10.49 4.08 4.67
C PRO A 145 -10.37 5.08 3.51
N ILE A 146 -10.99 4.74 2.39
CA ILE A 146 -11.32 5.68 1.32
C ILE A 146 -12.81 5.96 1.42
N THR A 147 -13.16 7.24 1.49
CA THR A 147 -14.56 7.66 1.44
C THR A 147 -14.89 8.22 0.08
N ILE A 148 -16.16 8.13 -0.32
CA ILE A 148 -16.64 8.75 -1.54
C ILE A 148 -16.94 10.21 -1.24
N GLY A 149 -16.18 11.11 -1.85
CA GLY A 149 -16.39 12.56 -1.77
C GLY A 149 -16.80 13.07 -3.14
N THR A 150 -18.03 13.53 -3.28
CA THR A 150 -18.38 14.41 -4.40
C THR A 150 -17.80 15.78 -4.08
N ASP A 151 -16.98 16.31 -4.98
CA ASP A 151 -16.31 17.59 -4.85
C ASP A 151 -17.31 18.66 -4.41
N CYS A 152 -17.22 19.08 -3.16
CA CYS A 152 -17.67 20.40 -2.76
C CYS A 152 -16.39 21.22 -2.65
N PRO A 153 -15.98 21.93 -3.72
CA PRO A 153 -14.75 22.70 -3.65
C PRO A 153 -14.93 23.81 -2.61
N THR A 154 -14.03 23.80 -1.63
CA THR A 154 -13.63 24.90 -0.73
C THR A 154 -14.58 25.35 0.39
N THR A 155 -14.15 25.07 1.63
CA THR A 155 -14.22 25.90 2.88
C THR A 155 -15.51 25.91 3.73
N PRO A 156 -15.43 26.40 4.99
CA PRO A 156 -15.35 25.64 6.24
C PRO A 156 -16.72 25.41 6.90
N ALA A 157 -16.70 24.76 8.08
CA ALA A 157 -17.84 24.36 8.89
C ALA A 157 -19.01 25.37 8.95
N SER A 158 -20.09 25.06 8.22
CA SER A 158 -21.51 25.14 8.66
C SER A 158 -22.49 24.85 7.51
N ASP A 159 -22.08 25.00 6.25
CA ASP A 159 -22.99 24.97 5.09
C ASP A 159 -23.06 23.63 4.31
N ARG A 160 -22.39 22.58 4.79
CA ARG A 160 -22.49 21.21 4.21
C ARG A 160 -23.92 20.63 4.26
N ARG A 161 -24.86 21.31 4.92
CA ARG A 161 -26.27 20.90 4.99
C ARG A 161 -27.15 21.32 3.82
N LEU A 162 -26.77 22.33 3.02
CA LEU A 162 -27.68 22.88 1.99
C LEU A 162 -27.26 22.59 0.54
N LYS A 163 -26.11 21.96 0.30
CA LYS A 163 -25.69 21.52 -1.05
C LYS A 163 -25.81 20.01 -1.29
N CYS A 164 -26.12 19.23 -0.23
CA CYS A 164 -26.85 17.97 -0.35
C CYS A 164 -28.37 18.21 -0.53
N ALA A 165 -28.75 19.39 -1.05
CA ALA A 165 -30.12 19.75 -1.37
C ALA A 165 -30.68 18.77 -2.39
N VAL A 166 -31.29 17.71 -1.84
CA VAL A 166 -32.46 17.04 -2.39
C VAL A 166 -33.35 18.12 -2.97
N VAL A 167 -33.42 18.18 -4.30
CA VAL A 167 -34.63 18.68 -4.96
C VAL A 167 -35.65 17.55 -4.78
N PRO A 168 -36.75 17.75 -4.04
CA PRO A 168 -37.81 16.76 -4.02
C PRO A 168 -38.29 16.57 -5.45
N VAL A 169 -38.32 15.33 -5.93
CA VAL A 169 -39.02 15.00 -7.17
C VAL A 169 -40.49 15.33 -6.94
N ASP A 170 -41.03 16.29 -7.67
CA ASP A 170 -42.46 16.55 -7.71
C ASP A 170 -43.12 15.45 -8.56
N TRP A 171 -43.98 14.65 -7.94
CA TRP A 171 -44.76 13.59 -8.57
C TRP A 171 -46.18 14.02 -8.90
N SER A 172 -46.42 15.32 -9.11
CA SER A 172 -47.74 15.79 -9.53
C SER A 172 -47.91 15.58 -11.04
N ARG A 173 -48.80 14.65 -11.39
CA ARG A 173 -49.44 14.55 -12.71
C ARG A 173 -50.43 15.69 -12.92
#